data_AF-A0A644TP14-F1
#
_entry.id   AF-A0A644TP14-F1
#
_cell.length_a   1.000
_cell.length_b   1.000
_cell.length_c   1.000
_cell.angle_alpha   90.00
_cell.angle_beta   90.00
_cell.angle_gamma   90.00
#
_symmetry.space_group_name_H-M   'P 1'
#
loop_
_entity.id
_entity.type
_entity.pdbx_description
1 polymer ?
#
loop_
_entity_poly.entity_id
_entity_poly.type
_entity_poly.pdbx_seq_one_letter_code
_entity_poly.pdbx_strand_id
1 'polypeptide(L)' 'MNAESKCESSPKAGFCPEDPIEHLYHLASALDSLSDSWDEERHGFGCIMGMFAREVRACAEKLDN' A
#
# COMPACT_ATOMS: atom_id res chain seq x y z
N MET A 1 32.09 -5.80 -34.16
CA MET A 1 31.19 -4.71 -33.74
C MET A 1 29.91 -5.36 -33.23
N ASN A 2 29.78 -5.52 -31.91
CA ASN A 2 28.58 -6.08 -31.29
C ASN A 2 27.69 -4.90 -30.86
N ALA A 3 26.48 -4.83 -31.40
CA ALA A 3 25.48 -3.88 -30.96
C ALA A 3 24.99 -4.33 -29.57
N GLU A 4 25.50 -3.68 -28.52
CA GLU A 4 24.90 -3.74 -27.21
C GLU A 4 23.52 -3.09 -27.32
N SER A 5 22.50 -3.95 -27.45
CA SER A 5 21.10 -3.55 -27.33
C SER A 5 20.91 -3.01 -25.92
N LYS A 6 20.87 -1.68 -25.80
CA LYS A 6 20.46 -0.99 -24.57
C LYS A 6 19.09 -1.53 -24.21
N CYS A 7 19.05 -2.35 -23.18
CA CYS A 7 17.81 -2.68 -22.49
C CYS A 7 17.35 -1.37 -21.84
N GLU A 8 16.52 -0.60 -22.56
CA GLU A 8 15.74 0.48 -22.00
C GLU A 8 14.80 -0.16 -20.98
N SER A 9 15.28 -0.25 -19.74
CA SER A 9 14.42 -0.53 -18.60
C SER A 9 13.47 0.66 -18.48
N SER A 10 12.32 0.50 -19.13
CA SER A 10 11.11 1.26 -18.82
C SER A 10 10.98 1.36 -17.29
N PRO A 11 10.64 2.53 -16.73
CA PRO A 11 10.61 2.70 -15.29
C PRO A 11 9.70 1.62 -14.71
N LYS A 12 10.27 0.79 -13.84
CA LYS A 12 9.60 -0.34 -13.20
C LYS A 12 8.27 0.18 -12.66
N ALA A 13 7.16 -0.30 -13.20
CA ALA A 13 5.85 -0.29 -12.53
C ALA A 13 5.88 -1.31 -11.37
N GLY A 14 6.89 -1.19 -10.51
CA GLY A 14 7.12 -1.98 -9.33
C GLY A 14 7.37 -0.99 -8.22
N PHE A 15 6.32 -0.72 -7.43
CA PHE A 15 6.39 0.03 -6.20
C PHE A 15 7.40 -0.69 -5.30
N CYS A 16 8.64 -0.23 -5.30
CA CYS A 16 9.70 -0.74 -4.44
C CYS A 16 9.94 0.38 -3.42
N PRO A 17 9.23 0.38 -2.28
CA PRO A 17 9.40 1.41 -1.28
C PRO A 17 10.83 1.34 -0.75
N GLU A 18 11.48 2.49 -0.60
CA GLU A 18 12.81 2.58 0.00
C GLU A 18 12.78 2.13 1.48
N ASP A 19 11.60 2.22 2.12
CA ASP A 19 11.32 1.72 3.46
C ASP A 19 10.04 0.84 3.51
N PRO A 20 10.17 -0.46 3.84
CA PRO A 20 9.02 -1.35 4.05
C PRO A 20 8.03 -0.87 5.12
N ILE A 21 8.48 -0.15 6.15
CA ILE A 21 7.62 0.36 7.23
C ILE A 21 6.76 1.51 6.70
N GLU A 22 7.35 2.44 5.95
CA GLU A 22 6.62 3.54 5.31
C GLU A 22 5.50 3.00 4.40
N HIS A 23 5.76 1.91 3.68
CA HIS A 23 4.75 1.27 2.85
C HIS A 23 3.55 0.73 3.63
N LEU A 24 3.77 0.19 4.83
CA LEU A 24 2.68 -0.27 5.69
C LEU A 24 1.80 0.90 6.12
N TYR A 25 2.39 2.06 6.43
CA TYR A 25 1.63 3.28 6.73
C TYR A 25 0.84 3.81 5.51
N HIS A 26 1.43 3.78 4.32
CA HIS A 26 0.73 4.11 3.08
C HIS A 26 -0.43 3.15 2.79
N LEU A 27 -0.21 1.85 2.99
CA LEU A 27 -1.26 0.83 2.86
C LEU A 27 -2.39 1.08 3.86
N ALA A 28 -2.07 1.34 5.14
CA ALA A 28 -3.07 1.68 6.15
C ALA A 28 -3.91 2.90 5.75
N SER A 29 -3.27 3.96 5.22
CA SER A 29 -3.97 5.16 4.75
C SER A 29 -4.87 4.89 3.53
N ALA A 30 -4.43 4.05 2.60
CA ALA A 30 -5.24 3.65 1.46
C ALA A 30 -6.46 2.82 1.89
N LEU A 31 -6.30 1.93 2.87
CA LEU A 31 -7.39 1.14 3.45
C LEU A 31 -8.41 2.02 4.19
N ASP A 32 -7.95 3.03 4.94
CA ASP A 32 -8.81 4.03 5.59
C ASP A 32 -9.65 4.78 4.55
N SER A 33 -9.00 5.30 3.51
CA SER A 33 -9.68 6.05 2.45
C SER A 33 -10.69 5.19 1.69
N LEU A 34 -10.36 3.92 1.45
CA LEU A 34 -11.30 2.96 0.87
C LEU A 34 -12.46 2.70 1.82
N SER A 35 -12.21 2.58 3.13
CA SER A 35 -13.24 2.35 4.13
C SER A 35 -14.31 3.44 4.14
N ASP A 36 -13.91 4.70 3.94
CA ASP A 36 -14.79 5.88 3.88
C ASP A 36 -15.57 5.98 2.56
N SER A 37 -15.05 5.37 1.49
CA SER A 37 -15.64 5.44 0.14
C SER A 37 -16.79 4.45 -0.09
N TRP A 38 -17.05 3.52 0.84
CA TRP A 38 -18.12 2.54 0.70
C TRP A 38 -19.49 3.14 1.04
N ASP A 39 -20.44 2.94 0.13
CA ASP A 39 -21.83 3.36 0.28
C ASP A 39 -22.56 2.59 1.42
N GLU A 40 -23.69 3.10 1.90
CA GLU A 40 -24.45 2.54 3.03
C GLU A 40 -24.85 1.06 2.81
N GLU A 41 -25.17 0.66 1.58
CA GLU A 41 -25.47 -0.75 1.24
C GLU A 41 -24.26 -1.68 1.40
N ARG A 42 -23.05 -1.13 1.42
CA ARG A 42 -21.78 -1.85 1.57
C ARG A 42 -21.00 -1.43 2.80
N HIS A 43 -21.66 -0.77 3.77
CA HIS A 43 -21.08 -0.29 5.01
C HIS A 43 -20.29 -1.38 5.74
N GLY A 44 -20.78 -2.63 5.71
CA GLY A 44 -20.09 -3.78 6.32
C GLY A 44 -18.68 -4.01 5.76
N PHE A 45 -18.47 -3.83 4.46
CA PHE A 45 -17.13 -3.92 3.85
C PHE A 45 -16.26 -2.73 4.25
N GLY A 46 -16.83 -1.52 4.34
CA GLY A 46 -16.14 -0.35 4.87
C GLY A 46 -15.60 -0.60 6.28
N CYS A 47 -16.43 -1.13 7.19
CA CYS A 47 -15.98 -1.46 8.55
C CYS A 47 -14.82 -2.47 8.58
N ILE A 48 -14.88 -3.52 7.76
CA ILE A 48 -13.81 -4.54 7.69
C ILE A 48 -12.50 -3.91 7.19
N MET A 49 -12.57 -3.08 6.15
CA MET A 49 -11.40 -2.38 5.62
C MET A 49 -10.80 -1.42 6.65
N GLY A 50 -11.63 -0.68 7.39
CA GLY A 50 -11.16 0.19 8.48
C GLY A 50 -10.55 -0.59 9.65
N MET A 51 -11.06 -1.79 9.97
CA MET A 51 -10.42 -2.68 10.94
C MET A 51 -9.04 -3.13 10.45
N PHE A 52 -8.92 -3.48 9.17
CA PHE A 52 -7.65 -3.90 8.59
C PHE A 52 -6.63 -2.75 8.54
N ALA A 53 -7.08 -1.53 8.20
CA ALA A 53 -6.25 -0.32 8.25
C ALA A 53 -5.59 -0.11 9.62
N ARG A 54 -6.37 -0.24 10.70
CA ARG A 54 -5.88 -0.11 12.08
C ARG A 54 -4.86 -1.19 12.45
N GLU A 55 -5.11 -2.44 12.06
CA GLU A 55 -4.19 -3.55 12.36
C GLU A 55 -2.86 -3.39 11.61
N VAL A 56 -2.91 -2.99 10.33
CA VAL A 56 -1.71 -2.72 9.53
C VAL A 56 -0.89 -1.58 10.13
N ARG A 57 -1.55 -0.49 10.56
CA ARG A 57 -0.88 0.64 11.23
C ARG A 57 -0.23 0.20 12.54
N ALA A 58 -0.93 -0.56 13.38
CA ALA A 58 -0.38 -1.09 14.62
C ALA A 58 0.81 -2.05 14.38
N CYS A 59 0.80 -2.80 13.28
CA CYS A 59 1.95 -3.62 12.88
C CYS A 59 3.15 -2.77 12.47
N ALA A 60 2.93 -1.71 11.69
CA ALA A 60 3.98 -0.77 11.30
C ALA A 60 4.63 -0.10 12.53
N GLU A 61 3.81 0.40 13.45
CA GLU A 61 4.26 1.02 14.70
C GLU A 61 5.12 0.07 15.55
N LYS A 62 4.77 -1.22 15.62
CA LYS A 62 5.57 -2.23 16.33
C LYS A 62 6.92 -2.53 15.68
N LEU A 63 7.03 -2.36 14.36
CA LEU A 63 8.28 -2.61 13.61
C LEU A 63 9.21 -1.40 13.60
N ASP A 64 8.66 -0.21 13.85
CA ASP A 64 9.38 1.08 13.87
C ASP A 64 10.00 1.42 15.25
N ASN A 65 9.64 0.66 16.30
CA ASN A 65 10.18 0.78 17.65
C ASN A 65 11.20 -0.33 17.97
#